data_AF-A0A7S2BGB2-F1
#
_entry.id   AF-A0A7S2BGB2-F1
#
_cell.length_a   1.000
_cell.length_b   1.000
_cell.length_c   1.000
_cell.angle_alpha   90.00
_cell.angle_beta   90.00
_cell.angle_gamma   90.00
#
_symmetry.space_group_name_H-M   'P 1'
#
loop_
_entity.id
_entity.type
_entity.pdbx_description
1 polymer ?
#
loop_
_entity_poly.entity_id
_entity_poly.type
_entity_poly.pdbx_seq_one_letter_code
_entity_poly.pdbx_strand_id
1 'polypeptide(L)'
;DGWGQTTIPIIEEAPETAIFFAMVFISVHFTIINVILAVIVDTALKASQEDIQEIVRHKAEEFDNVAKRLRVLCREMDTDQSGDLTEEELIDGFDNFDEFRDRLKAMDIRKEDMHVVFSILDSDGSGSVSYDEFISELFKMKAH
;
A
#
# COMPACT_ATOMS: atom_id res chain seq x y z
N ASP A 1 24.25 36.43 -26.79
CA ASP A 1 23.44 37.65 -26.62
C ASP A 1 23.27 38.46 -27.91
N GLY A 2 22.53 37.92 -28.89
CA GLY A 2 22.24 38.64 -30.16
C GLY A 2 20.94 39.43 -30.13
N TRP A 3 20.00 39.11 -29.23
CA TRP A 3 18.68 39.75 -29.18
C TRP A 3 18.75 41.24 -28.84
N GLY A 4 19.52 41.62 -27.81
CA GLY A 4 19.69 43.03 -27.44
C GLY A 4 20.37 43.86 -28.53
N GLN A 5 21.30 43.27 -29.28
CA GLN A 5 21.99 43.97 -30.37
C GLN A 5 21.05 44.34 -31.52
N THR A 6 19.96 43.59 -31.71
CA THR A 6 18.98 43.85 -32.76
C THR A 6 17.78 44.66 -32.27
N THR A 7 17.34 44.48 -31.03
CA THR A 7 16.14 45.17 -30.51
C THR A 7 16.42 46.57 -29.97
N ILE A 8 17.60 46.82 -29.38
CA ILE A 8 17.97 48.14 -28.84
C ILE A 8 17.96 49.24 -29.92
N PRO A 9 18.60 49.11 -31.10
CA PRO A 9 18.59 50.18 -32.10
C PRO A 9 17.19 50.49 -32.65
N ILE A 10 16.31 49.48 -32.72
CA ILE A 10 14.91 49.65 -33.17
C ILE A 10 14.10 50.42 -32.12
N ILE A 11 14.35 50.17 -30.83
CA ILE A 11 13.70 50.87 -29.72
C ILE A 11 14.21 52.32 -29.60
N GLU A 12 15.49 52.56 -29.86
CA GLU A 12 16.06 53.92 -29.92
C GLU A 12 15.46 54.76 -31.04
N GLU A 13 15.10 54.14 -32.17
CA GLU A 13 14.45 54.81 -33.30
C GLU A 13 12.93 54.99 -33.10
N ALA A 14 12.25 54.03 -32.47
CA ALA A 14 10.81 54.04 -32.21
C ALA A 14 10.46 53.52 -30.81
N PRO A 15 10.36 54.39 -29.78
CA PRO A 15 10.17 54.00 -28.38
C PRO A 15 8.89 53.20 -28.09
N GLU A 16 7.84 53.37 -28.90
CA GLU A 16 6.58 52.62 -28.79
C GLU A 16 6.75 51.11 -29.03
N THR A 17 7.78 50.69 -29.79
CA THR A 17 8.07 49.28 -30.04
C THR A 17 8.61 48.56 -28.81
N ALA A 18 9.10 49.30 -27.80
CA ALA A 18 9.60 48.74 -26.55
C ALA A 18 8.55 47.90 -25.81
N ILE A 19 7.29 48.36 -25.80
CA ILE A 19 6.18 47.65 -25.13
C ILE A 19 5.91 46.32 -25.83
N PHE A 20 5.93 46.32 -27.17
CA PHE A 20 5.77 45.10 -27.96
C PHE A 20 6.89 44.08 -27.66
N PHE A 21 8.15 44.50 -27.69
CA PHE A 21 9.28 43.61 -27.37
C PHE A 21 9.26 43.13 -25.93
N ALA A 22 8.85 43.97 -24.97
CA ALA A 22 8.70 43.56 -23.57
C ALA A 22 7.63 42.47 -23.40
N MET A 23 6.46 42.61 -24.06
CA MET A 23 5.41 41.60 -24.01
C MET A 23 5.84 40.27 -24.64
N VAL A 24 6.55 40.32 -25.77
CA VAL A 24 7.10 39.13 -26.41
C VAL A 24 8.13 38.45 -25.50
N PHE A 25 9.02 39.22 -24.88
CA PHE A 25 10.04 38.70 -23.99
C PHE A 25 9.44 38.02 -22.76
N ILE A 26 8.47 38.69 -22.11
CA ILE A 26 7.76 38.16 -20.93
C ILE A 26 7.01 36.89 -21.30
N SER A 27 6.27 36.88 -22.42
CA SER A 27 5.47 35.72 -22.81
C SER A 27 6.33 34.49 -23.12
N VAL A 28 7.47 34.66 -23.81
CA VAL A 28 8.41 33.56 -24.08
C VAL A 28 9.02 33.02 -22.78
N HIS A 29 9.47 33.90 -21.88
CA HIS A 29 10.04 33.46 -20.59
C HIS A 29 9.00 32.73 -19.74
N PHE A 30 7.80 33.27 -19.65
CA PHE A 30 6.71 32.66 -18.89
C PHE A 30 6.31 31.30 -19.47
N THR A 31 6.28 31.18 -20.81
CA THR A 31 6.02 29.92 -21.50
C THR A 31 7.07 28.88 -21.15
N ILE A 32 8.35 29.24 -21.23
CA ILE A 32 9.46 28.32 -20.92
C ILE A 32 9.39 27.86 -19.46
N ILE A 33 9.17 28.78 -18.51
CA ILE A 33 9.05 28.45 -17.08
C ILE A 33 7.89 27.47 -16.84
N ASN A 34 6.73 27.72 -17.45
CA ASN A 34 5.57 26.83 -17.29
C ASN A 34 5.81 25.44 -17.87
N VAL A 35 6.49 25.34 -19.01
CA VAL A 35 6.88 24.04 -19.59
C VAL A 35 7.84 23.30 -18.67
N ILE A 36 8.87 23.97 -18.15
CA ILE A 36 9.83 23.35 -17.21
C ILE A 36 9.14 22.90 -15.93
N LEU A 37 8.27 23.75 -15.36
CA LEU A 37 7.51 23.41 -14.16
C LEU A 37 6.62 22.19 -14.39
N ALA A 38 5.93 22.11 -15.53
CA ALA A 38 5.11 20.96 -15.88
C ALA A 38 5.92 19.66 -15.89
N VAL A 39 7.13 19.67 -16.48
CA VAL A 39 8.02 18.50 -16.50
C VAL A 39 8.50 18.09 -15.11
N ILE A 40 8.87 19.07 -14.28
CA ILE A 40 9.32 18.80 -12.90
C ILE A 40 8.18 18.18 -12.09
N VAL A 41 6.97 18.73 -12.20
CA VAL A 41 5.79 18.21 -11.49
C VAL A 41 5.47 16.80 -11.96
N ASP A 42 5.46 16.53 -13.27
CA ASP A 42 5.21 15.19 -13.81
C ASP A 42 6.24 14.16 -13.28
N THR A 43 7.52 14.54 -13.27
CA THR A 43 8.60 13.69 -12.75
C THR A 43 8.42 13.41 -11.25
N ALA A 44 8.10 14.44 -10.46
CA ALA A 44 7.89 14.30 -9.02
C ALA A 44 6.66 13.43 -8.69
N LEU A 45 5.56 13.62 -9.44
CA LEU A 45 4.36 12.80 -9.30
C LEU A 45 4.64 11.34 -9.67
N LYS A 46 5.37 11.11 -10.77
CA LYS A 46 5.71 9.76 -11.21
C LYS A 46 6.59 9.02 -10.20
N ALA A 47 7.64 9.67 -9.68
CA ALA A 47 8.49 9.09 -8.64
C ALA A 47 7.67 8.70 -7.39
N SER A 48 6.78 9.59 -6.93
CA SER A 48 5.91 9.28 -5.79
C SER A 48 4.95 8.12 -6.07
N GLN A 49 4.46 7.97 -7.30
CA GLN A 49 3.57 6.87 -7.67
C GLN A 49 4.31 5.52 -7.69
N GLU A 50 5.52 5.48 -8.23
CA GLU A 50 6.36 4.27 -8.27
C GLU A 50 6.68 3.80 -6.84
N ASP A 51 7.08 4.72 -5.95
CA ASP A 51 7.35 4.40 -4.53
C ASP A 51 6.11 3.82 -3.83
N ILE A 52 4.92 4.41 -4.05
CA ILE A 52 3.66 3.92 -3.46
C ILE A 52 3.35 2.51 -3.98
N GLN A 53 3.49 2.27 -5.28
CA GLN A 53 3.22 0.95 -5.87
C GLN A 53 4.18 -0.11 -5.35
N GLU A 54 5.46 0.22 -5.17
CA GLU A 54 6.44 -0.69 -4.62
C GLU A 54 6.09 -1.06 -3.17
N ILE A 55 5.73 -0.08 -2.34
CA ILE A 55 5.28 -0.32 -0.96
C ILE A 55 4.02 -1.21 -0.93
N VAL A 56 3.03 -0.93 -1.79
CA VAL A 56 1.81 -1.75 -1.89
C VAL A 56 2.13 -3.18 -2.31
N ARG A 57 3.02 -3.35 -3.28
CA ARG A 57 3.44 -4.67 -3.76
C ARG A 57 4.18 -5.46 -2.66
N HIS A 58 5.13 -4.83 -1.98
CA HIS A 58 5.89 -5.50 -0.92
C HIS A 58 4.97 -5.96 0.22
N LYS A 59 4.01 -5.12 0.62
CA LYS A 59 3.00 -5.50 1.62
C LYS A 59 2.10 -6.65 1.14
N ALA A 60 1.72 -6.66 -0.13
CA ALA A 60 0.91 -7.74 -0.71
C ALA A 60 1.69 -9.06 -0.78
N GLU A 61 2.98 -9.03 -1.12
CA GLU A 61 3.86 -10.21 -1.13
C GLU A 61 4.10 -10.75 0.29
N GLU A 62 4.33 -9.87 1.26
CA GLU A 62 4.42 -10.26 2.67
C GLU A 62 3.11 -10.91 3.16
N PHE A 63 1.96 -10.33 2.79
CA PHE A 63 0.65 -10.89 3.11
C PHE A 63 0.47 -12.28 2.52
N ASP A 64 0.75 -12.46 1.21
CA ASP A 64 0.60 -13.76 0.54
C ASP A 64 1.51 -14.82 1.14
N ASN A 65 2.75 -14.47 1.51
CA ASN A 65 3.68 -15.38 2.18
C ASN A 65 3.19 -15.80 3.58
N VAL A 66 2.66 -14.87 4.36
CA VAL A 66 2.08 -15.16 5.68
C VAL A 66 0.82 -16.00 5.53
N ALA A 67 -0.08 -15.64 4.62
CA ALA A 67 -1.32 -16.36 4.32
C ALA A 67 -1.04 -17.82 3.91
N LYS A 68 -0.06 -18.05 3.02
CA LYS A 68 0.37 -19.39 2.62
C LYS A 68 0.83 -20.23 3.81
N ARG A 69 1.63 -19.65 4.71
CA ARG A 69 2.13 -20.37 5.89
C ARG A 69 1.02 -20.67 6.89
N LEU A 70 0.08 -19.74 7.11
CA LEU A 70 -1.08 -19.97 7.95
C LEU A 70 -2.02 -21.04 7.36
N ARG A 71 -2.20 -21.05 6.03
CA ARG A 71 -3.00 -22.08 5.34
C ARG A 71 -2.42 -23.49 5.53
N VAL A 72 -1.10 -23.62 5.47
CA VAL A 72 -0.43 -24.91 5.76
C VAL A 72 -0.70 -25.34 7.19
N LEU A 73 -0.60 -24.42 8.15
CA LEU A 73 -0.86 -24.71 9.56
C LEU A 73 -2.32 -25.11 9.82
N CYS A 74 -3.29 -24.42 9.18
CA CYS A 74 -4.70 -24.78 9.27
C CYS A 74 -4.94 -26.21 8.75
N ARG A 75 -4.32 -26.56 7.62
CA ARG A 75 -4.42 -27.90 7.06
C ARG A 75 -3.79 -28.98 7.94
N GLU A 76 -2.78 -28.65 8.73
CA GLU A 76 -2.17 -29.59 9.67
C GLU A 76 -3.03 -29.82 10.91
N MET A 77 -3.82 -28.82 11.32
CA MET A 77 -4.75 -28.89 12.44
C MET A 77 -6.09 -29.55 12.07
N ASP A 78 -6.54 -29.35 10.83
CA ASP A 78 -7.74 -29.95 10.26
C ASP A 78 -7.55 -31.47 10.14
N THR A 79 -8.11 -32.19 11.12
CA THR A 79 -7.89 -33.63 11.28
C THR A 79 -8.79 -34.43 10.36
N ASP A 80 -9.98 -33.91 10.07
CA ASP A 80 -10.97 -34.54 9.21
C ASP A 80 -10.85 -34.14 7.73
N GLN A 81 -9.98 -33.16 7.42
CA GLN A 81 -9.76 -32.59 6.10
C GLN A 81 -11.04 -32.02 5.48
N SER A 82 -11.93 -31.49 6.32
CA SER A 82 -13.16 -30.84 5.88
C SER A 82 -12.88 -29.57 5.08
N GLY A 83 -11.74 -28.91 5.31
CA GLY A 83 -11.41 -27.60 4.75
C GLY A 83 -11.76 -26.44 5.68
N ASP A 84 -12.35 -26.74 6.83
CA ASP A 84 -12.74 -25.80 7.87
C ASP A 84 -12.17 -26.27 9.22
N LEU A 85 -12.01 -25.35 10.17
CA LEU A 85 -11.54 -25.65 11.52
C LEU A 85 -12.68 -25.54 12.51
N THR A 86 -13.00 -26.64 13.17
CA THR A 86 -13.94 -26.63 14.29
C THR A 86 -13.29 -26.03 15.55
N GLU A 87 -14.11 -25.60 16.52
CA GLU A 87 -13.60 -25.07 17.79
C GLU A 87 -12.70 -26.09 18.51
N GLU A 88 -13.07 -27.38 18.46
CA GLU A 88 -12.31 -28.46 19.07
C GLU A 88 -10.93 -28.64 18.43
N GLU A 89 -10.85 -28.65 17.10
CA GLU A 89 -9.58 -28.73 16.35
C GLU A 89 -8.69 -27.51 16.57
N LEU A 90 -9.30 -26.35 16.79
CA LEU A 90 -8.56 -25.11 17.03
C LEU A 90 -7.98 -25.07 18.45
N ILE A 91 -8.70 -25.60 19.44
CA ILE A 91 -8.22 -25.79 20.81
C ILE A 91 -7.14 -26.90 20.85
N ASP A 92 -7.36 -28.01 20.16
CA ASP A 92 -6.37 -29.09 20.05
C ASP A 92 -5.10 -28.60 19.33
N GLY A 93 -5.29 -27.77 18.30
CA GLY A 93 -4.25 -27.01 17.62
C GLY A 93 -3.36 -26.22 18.57
N PHE A 94 -3.95 -25.51 19.53
CA PHE A 94 -3.24 -24.75 20.55
C PHE A 94 -2.40 -25.64 21.48
N ASP A 95 -2.88 -26.83 21.81
CA ASP A 95 -2.18 -27.75 22.71
C ASP A 95 -1.06 -28.51 22.00
N ASN A 96 -1.29 -28.96 20.76
CA ASN A 96 -0.42 -29.89 20.04
C ASN A 96 0.55 -29.22 19.07
N PHE A 97 0.28 -28.00 18.60
CA PHE A 97 1.13 -27.30 17.64
C PHE A 97 1.84 -26.10 18.28
N ASP A 98 3.11 -26.30 18.62
CA ASP A 98 3.96 -25.27 19.22
C ASP A 98 4.01 -23.99 18.36
N GLU A 99 4.11 -24.11 17.03
CA GLU A 99 4.13 -22.94 16.13
C GLU A 99 2.83 -22.12 16.20
N PHE A 100 1.67 -22.79 16.25
CA PHE A 100 0.37 -22.13 16.36
C PHE A 100 0.23 -21.42 17.70
N ARG A 101 0.57 -22.12 18.78
CA ARG A 101 0.53 -21.58 20.14
C ARG A 101 1.45 -20.37 20.31
N ASP A 102 2.68 -20.45 19.80
CA ASP A 102 3.65 -19.35 19.93
C ASP A 102 3.20 -18.11 19.14
N ARG A 103 2.53 -18.30 17.99
CA ARG A 103 1.92 -17.19 17.23
C ARG A 103 0.77 -16.54 18.00
N LEU A 104 -0.15 -17.34 18.54
CA LEU A 104 -1.27 -16.81 19.33
C LEU A 104 -0.79 -16.10 20.59
N LYS A 105 0.22 -16.66 21.29
CA LYS A 105 0.86 -15.99 22.44
C LYS A 105 1.55 -14.68 22.06
N ALA A 106 2.15 -14.60 20.87
CA ALA A 106 2.73 -13.34 20.38
C ALA A 106 1.67 -12.25 20.14
N MET A 107 0.40 -12.63 20.05
CA MET A 107 -0.77 -11.74 19.98
C MET A 107 -1.49 -11.62 21.34
N ASP A 108 -0.86 -12.02 22.44
CA ASP A 108 -1.40 -12.01 23.81
C ASP A 108 -2.67 -12.87 24.01
N ILE A 109 -2.88 -13.87 23.16
CA ILE A 109 -3.99 -14.81 23.25
C ILE A 109 -3.60 -16.00 24.12
N ARG A 110 -4.41 -16.29 25.15
CA ARG A 110 -4.24 -17.44 26.03
C ARG A 110 -5.29 -18.50 25.72
N LYS A 111 -5.07 -19.72 26.22
CA LYS A 111 -5.99 -20.85 26.00
C LYS A 111 -7.42 -20.55 26.45
N GLU A 112 -7.58 -19.82 27.55
CA GLU A 112 -8.88 -19.41 28.08
C GLU A 112 -9.63 -18.42 27.16
N ASP A 113 -8.89 -17.70 26.33
CA ASP A 113 -9.43 -16.74 25.37
C ASP A 113 -9.82 -17.42 24.04
N MET A 114 -9.59 -18.75 23.89
CA MET A 114 -9.77 -19.42 22.61
C MET A 114 -11.21 -19.45 22.13
N HIS A 115 -12.18 -19.57 23.04
CA HIS A 115 -13.59 -19.49 22.69
C HIS A 115 -13.95 -18.11 22.11
N VAL A 116 -13.39 -17.05 22.70
CA VAL A 116 -13.59 -15.68 22.22
C VAL A 116 -12.92 -15.49 20.87
N VAL A 117 -11.69 -15.96 20.71
CA VAL A 117 -10.98 -15.89 19.43
C VAL A 117 -11.73 -16.66 18.35
N PHE A 118 -12.21 -17.87 18.62
CA PHE A 118 -13.04 -18.62 17.68
C PHE A 118 -14.27 -17.83 17.24
N SER A 119 -15.00 -17.21 18.18
CA SER A 119 -16.17 -16.38 17.86
C SER A 119 -15.84 -15.12 17.04
N ILE A 120 -14.61 -14.63 17.08
CA ILE A 120 -14.17 -13.50 16.25
C ILE A 120 -13.73 -13.99 14.86
N LEU A 121 -13.12 -15.18 14.79
CA LEU A 121 -12.71 -15.80 13.53
C LEU A 121 -13.91 -16.30 12.71
N ASP A 122 -14.93 -16.85 13.37
CA ASP A 122 -16.20 -17.30 12.78
C ASP A 122 -17.12 -16.10 12.51
N SER A 123 -16.75 -15.32 11.50
CA SER A 123 -17.45 -14.07 11.15
C SER A 123 -18.84 -14.30 10.55
N ASP A 124 -19.05 -15.45 9.92
CA ASP A 124 -20.30 -15.83 9.29
C ASP A 124 -21.24 -16.61 10.23
N GLY A 125 -20.73 -17.05 11.38
CA GLY A 125 -21.49 -17.78 12.39
C GLY A 125 -21.84 -19.20 11.95
N SER A 126 -21.04 -19.79 11.06
CA SER A 126 -21.23 -21.14 10.55
C SER A 126 -20.94 -22.21 11.61
N GLY A 127 -20.25 -21.85 12.70
CA GLY A 127 -19.80 -22.78 13.72
C GLY A 127 -18.50 -23.50 13.34
N SER A 128 -17.85 -23.05 12.29
CA SER A 128 -16.57 -23.53 11.77
C SER A 128 -15.81 -22.37 11.16
N VAL A 129 -14.48 -22.38 11.20
CA VAL A 129 -13.68 -21.30 10.60
C VAL A 129 -13.02 -21.83 9.33
N SER A 130 -13.43 -21.31 8.19
CA SER A 130 -12.78 -21.67 6.93
C SER A 130 -11.34 -21.14 6.90
N TYR A 131 -10.46 -21.75 6.10
CA TYR A 131 -9.07 -21.30 6.02
C TYR A 131 -8.93 -19.83 5.58
N ASP A 132 -9.83 -19.35 4.73
CA ASP A 132 -9.83 -17.96 4.26
C ASP A 132 -10.30 -17.00 5.36
N GLU A 133 -11.29 -17.37 6.16
CA GLU A 133 -11.72 -16.61 7.34
C GLU A 133 -10.63 -16.57 8.40
N PHE A 134 -9.98 -17.70 8.69
CA PHE A 134 -8.87 -17.76 9.63
C PHE A 134 -7.77 -16.77 9.24
N ILE A 135 -7.35 -16.74 7.97
CA ILE A 135 -6.29 -15.84 7.49
C ILE A 135 -6.75 -14.38 7.51
N SER A 136 -7.97 -14.09 7.07
CA SER A 136 -8.53 -12.73 7.04
C SER A 136 -8.66 -12.14 8.44
N GLU A 137 -9.30 -12.87 9.36
CA GLU A 137 -9.61 -12.36 10.69
C GLU A 137 -8.38 -12.31 11.58
N LEU A 138 -7.48 -13.30 11.51
CA LEU A 138 -6.22 -13.26 12.25
C LEU A 138 -5.34 -12.08 11.80
N PHE A 139 -5.37 -11.72 10.52
CA PHE A 139 -4.64 -10.55 10.02
C PHE A 139 -5.25 -9.24 10.54
N LYS A 140 -6.58 -9.13 10.55
CA LYS A 140 -7.28 -7.97 11.14
C LYS A 140 -6.97 -7.80 12.61
N MET A 141 -6.88 -8.89 13.37
CA MET A 141 -6.47 -8.86 14.79
C MET A 141 -5.05 -8.33 14.97
N LYS A 142 -4.09 -8.72 14.12
CA LYS A 142 -2.69 -8.24 14.20
C LYS A 142 -2.55 -6.76 13.83
N ALA A 143 -3.42 -6.25 12.95
CA ALA A 143 -3.35 -4.88 12.47
C ALA A 143 -3.87 -3.83 13.48
N HIS A 144 -4.41 -4.27 14.61
CA HIS A 144 -4.99 -3.44 15.66
C HIS A 144 -4.13 -3.41 16.93
#